data_AF-A0AA41DCE5-F1
#
_entry.id   AF-A0AA41DCE5-F1
#
_cell.length_a   1.000
_cell.length_b   1.000
_cell.length_c   1.000
_cell.angle_alpha   90.00
_cell.angle_beta   90.00
_cell.angle_gamma   90.00
#
_symmetry.space_group_name_H-M   'P 1'
#
loop_
_entity.id
_entity.type
_entity.pdbx_description
1 polymer ?
#
loop_
_entity_poly.entity_id
_entity_poly.type
_entity_poly.pdbx_seq_one_letter_code
_entity_poly.pdbx_strand_id
1 'polypeptide(L)'
;MRMGSMEWGLVAVMMAAVPSIGAVQDHDRPTPVQGREVVVEAERLPPTNAPPPPGITIQPDRLTNRILDEKAQMFVRCARFFPVKLLHRVIDGKPNSPAPLFAMDGFIRANMACWPDLPHSPIPAPPDLASCWPATTSMGLPVCRSVYDRGAVLEEAIARFAPDAELTTRQVDDPAVQARLEAMEANRLSLAYPDERLRARALQCLVRSEPENTTRMVRAHGHPALQTQYVYRILDQGRHCLGRQGAIEVEPLYFRYALTDAFYRWVVAARGVDTLLPVG
;
A
#
# COMPACT_ATOMS: atom_id res chain seq x y z
N MET A 1 57.53 -35.23 4.20
CA MET A 1 58.43 -34.23 4.82
C MET A 1 57.87 -33.86 6.19
N ARG A 2 58.68 -34.15 7.23
CA ARG A 2 58.67 -33.68 8.64
C ARG A 2 57.32 -33.71 9.39
N MET A 3 57.08 -34.70 10.26
CA MET A 3 57.61 -34.84 11.65
C MET A 3 57.17 -33.73 12.59
N GLY A 4 56.58 -34.09 13.73
CA GLY A 4 56.46 -33.17 14.87
C GLY A 4 55.40 -33.53 15.90
N SER A 5 55.46 -34.74 16.44
CA SER A 5 54.83 -35.14 17.70
C SER A 5 55.32 -34.28 18.88
N MET A 6 54.45 -33.95 19.83
CA MET A 6 54.84 -33.62 21.20
C MET A 6 53.77 -34.12 22.19
N GLU A 7 54.16 -35.16 22.92
CA GLU A 7 53.52 -35.74 24.10
C GLU A 7 53.70 -34.83 25.32
N TRP A 8 52.70 -34.76 26.21
CA TRP A 8 52.77 -34.73 27.69
C TRP A 8 51.33 -35.09 28.13
N GLY A 9 51.01 -36.01 29.04
CA GLY A 9 51.71 -36.52 30.22
C GLY A 9 50.72 -36.45 31.39
N LEU A 10 50.15 -37.60 31.74
CA LEU A 10 49.42 -38.00 32.97
C LEU A 10 49.18 -36.96 34.09
N VAL A 11 47.94 -36.92 34.61
CA VAL A 11 47.65 -37.09 36.06
C VAL A 11 46.30 -37.78 36.24
N ALA A 12 46.29 -38.87 37.00
CA ALA A 12 45.12 -39.51 37.57
C ALA A 12 44.97 -39.10 39.04
N VAL A 13 43.75 -38.77 39.49
CA VAL A 13 43.33 -38.76 40.90
C VAL A 13 41.86 -39.22 40.90
N MET A 14 41.60 -40.49 41.20
CA MET A 14 41.15 -41.01 42.51
C MET A 14 39.86 -40.39 43.08
N MET A 15 38.80 -41.20 42.94
CA MET A 15 37.80 -41.59 43.94
C MET A 15 37.23 -40.54 44.91
N ALA A 16 35.91 -40.40 44.86
CA ALA A 16 35.05 -40.73 46.01
C ALA A 16 33.67 -41.17 45.52
N ALA A 17 33.30 -42.41 45.84
CA ALA A 17 31.92 -42.87 45.85
C ALA A 17 31.36 -42.71 47.28
N VAL A 18 30.07 -43.06 47.45
CA VAL A 18 29.27 -43.26 48.68
C VAL A 18 28.26 -42.12 48.96
N PRO A 19 26.98 -42.39 49.29
CA PRO A 19 26.08 -43.43 48.82
C PRO A 19 24.64 -42.92 48.49
N SER A 20 23.90 -43.81 47.81
CA SER A 20 22.44 -43.96 47.71
C SER A 20 21.49 -43.05 48.52
N ILE A 21 20.55 -42.43 47.80
CA ILE A 21 19.13 -42.37 48.22
C ILE A 21 18.28 -42.84 47.03
N GLY A 22 17.32 -43.70 47.35
CA GLY A 22 16.59 -44.54 46.43
C GLY A 22 15.74 -43.83 45.38
N ALA A 23 15.35 -44.65 44.42
CA ALA A 23 14.45 -44.35 43.34
C ALA A 23 13.12 -43.75 43.83
N VAL A 24 12.79 -42.58 43.29
CA VAL A 24 11.43 -42.27 42.89
C VAL A 24 11.41 -42.44 41.38
N GLN A 25 10.76 -43.50 40.90
CA GLN A 25 10.31 -43.55 39.52
C GLN A 25 9.21 -42.50 39.39
N ASP A 26 9.56 -41.36 38.81
CA ASP A 26 8.58 -40.46 38.24
C ASP A 26 8.67 -40.57 36.71
N HIS A 27 7.78 -41.40 36.19
CA HIS A 27 7.45 -41.48 34.78
C HIS A 27 6.75 -40.17 34.38
N ASP A 28 7.52 -39.14 34.02
CA ASP A 28 7.15 -38.11 33.03
C ASP A 28 8.14 -36.94 33.07
N ARG A 29 9.28 -37.11 32.38
CA ARG A 29 10.12 -35.97 32.00
C ARG A 29 10.17 -35.91 30.48
N PRO A 30 9.63 -34.86 29.84
CA PRO A 30 9.83 -34.66 28.42
C PRO A 30 11.33 -34.55 28.16
N THR A 31 11.84 -35.40 27.27
CA THR A 31 13.17 -35.23 26.67
C THR A 31 13.32 -33.79 26.17
N PRO A 32 14.48 -33.13 26.36
CA PRO A 32 14.72 -31.82 25.76
C PRO A 32 14.65 -32.01 24.25
N VAL A 33 13.56 -31.54 23.65
CA VAL A 33 13.42 -31.44 22.21
C VAL A 33 14.54 -30.53 21.75
N GLN A 34 15.51 -31.10 21.02
CA GLN A 34 16.53 -30.35 20.30
C GLN A 34 15.85 -29.17 19.63
N GLY A 35 16.30 -27.96 19.98
CA GLY A 35 15.78 -26.73 19.42
C GLY A 35 15.84 -26.82 17.91
N ARG A 36 14.70 -27.06 17.28
CA ARG A 36 14.52 -26.75 15.87
C ARG A 36 14.67 -25.24 15.83
N GLU A 37 15.80 -24.78 15.34
CA GLU A 37 15.97 -23.42 14.87
C GLU A 37 14.88 -23.20 13.83
N VAL A 38 13.78 -22.58 14.27
CA VAL A 38 12.74 -22.09 13.36
C VAL A 38 13.35 -20.87 12.71
N VAL A 39 14.06 -21.08 11.60
CA VAL A 39 14.35 -20.01 10.66
C VAL A 39 13.00 -19.56 10.12
N VAL A 40 12.42 -18.54 10.76
CA VAL A 40 11.31 -17.80 10.20
C VAL A 40 11.89 -17.08 9.00
N GLU A 41 11.79 -17.68 7.81
CA GLU A 41 12.03 -16.94 6.58
C GLU A 41 11.10 -15.73 6.61
N ALA A 42 11.68 -14.55 6.82
CA ALA A 42 10.95 -13.31 6.63
C ALA A 42 10.32 -13.38 5.24
N GLU A 43 9.00 -13.33 5.19
CA GLU A 43 8.22 -13.64 3.99
C GLU A 43 8.66 -12.74 2.83
N ARG A 44 9.51 -13.29 1.95
CA ARG A 44 10.12 -12.53 0.86
C ARG A 44 9.06 -12.26 -0.19
N LEU A 45 8.95 -10.98 -0.58
CA LEU A 45 8.25 -10.67 -1.81
C LEU A 45 8.94 -11.39 -2.98
N PRO A 46 8.16 -11.86 -3.97
CA PRO A 46 8.73 -12.30 -5.24
C PRO A 46 9.64 -11.20 -5.84
N PRO A 47 10.62 -11.59 -6.67
CA PRO A 47 11.39 -10.63 -7.46
C PRO A 47 10.46 -9.63 -8.17
N THR A 48 10.89 -8.38 -8.35
CA THR A 48 10.02 -7.33 -8.94
C THR A 48 9.58 -7.61 -10.37
N ASN A 49 10.26 -8.52 -11.06
CA ASN A 49 9.93 -9.02 -12.41
C ASN A 49 9.13 -10.34 -12.40
N ALA A 50 8.71 -10.82 -11.23
CA ALA A 50 7.88 -12.02 -11.12
C ALA A 50 6.53 -11.81 -11.81
N PRO A 51 5.95 -12.87 -12.42
CA PRO A 51 4.61 -12.80 -12.97
C PRO A 51 3.57 -12.56 -11.87
N PRO A 52 2.38 -12.05 -12.22
CA PRO A 52 1.25 -11.97 -11.29
C PRO A 52 0.91 -13.32 -10.65
N PRO A 53 0.35 -13.32 -9.43
CA PRO A 53 -0.16 -14.52 -8.79
C PRO A 53 -1.20 -15.28 -9.64
N PRO A 54 -1.34 -16.62 -9.50
CA PRO A 54 -2.24 -17.44 -10.31
C PRO A 54 -3.70 -16.96 -10.27
N GLY A 55 -4.30 -16.62 -11.42
CA GLY A 55 -5.67 -16.09 -11.46
C GLY A 55 -5.78 -14.58 -11.27
N ILE A 56 -4.65 -13.86 -11.20
CA ILE A 56 -4.61 -12.42 -11.46
C ILE A 56 -4.06 -12.22 -12.88
N THR A 57 -4.87 -11.65 -13.77
CA THR A 57 -4.45 -11.23 -15.11
C THR A 57 -4.28 -9.72 -15.12
N ILE A 58 -3.26 -9.21 -15.82
CA ILE A 58 -3.08 -7.77 -15.93
C ILE A 58 -3.79 -7.28 -17.20
N GLN A 59 -4.47 -6.14 -17.11
CA GLN A 59 -5.08 -5.47 -18.25
C GLN A 59 -4.09 -5.27 -19.42
N PRO A 60 -4.55 -5.32 -20.67
CA PRO A 60 -3.70 -5.19 -21.86
C PRO A 60 -3.08 -3.79 -22.01
N ASP A 61 -3.73 -2.74 -21.51
CA ASP A 61 -3.39 -1.33 -21.77
C ASP A 61 -2.27 -0.75 -20.89
N ARG A 62 -1.31 -1.60 -20.51
CA ARG A 62 -0.21 -1.26 -19.60
C ARG A 62 0.62 -0.07 -20.06
N LEU A 63 0.77 0.11 -21.37
CA LEU A 63 1.57 1.20 -21.92
C LEU A 63 0.93 2.56 -21.62
N THR A 64 -0.36 2.72 -21.90
CA THR A 64 -1.08 3.97 -21.62
C THR A 64 -1.08 4.23 -20.12
N ASN A 65 -1.40 3.24 -19.29
CA ASN A 65 -1.42 3.40 -17.83
C ASN A 65 -0.04 3.77 -17.26
N ARG A 66 1.04 3.16 -17.77
CA ARG A 66 2.42 3.54 -17.42
C ARG A 66 2.74 4.98 -17.80
N ILE A 67 2.38 5.42 -19.01
CA ILE A 67 2.61 6.80 -19.45
C ILE A 67 1.89 7.79 -18.53
N LEU A 68 0.64 7.49 -18.14
CA LEU A 68 -0.13 8.34 -17.23
C LEU A 68 0.51 8.40 -15.84
N ASP A 69 0.95 7.27 -15.29
CA ASP A 69 1.68 7.21 -14.02
C ASP A 69 2.98 8.02 -14.09
N GLU A 70 3.80 7.82 -15.11
CA GLU A 70 5.06 8.54 -15.30
C GLU A 70 4.83 10.06 -15.35
N LYS A 71 3.80 10.51 -16.07
CA LYS A 71 3.41 11.93 -16.16
C LYS A 71 2.92 12.50 -14.82
N ALA A 72 2.07 11.77 -14.11
CA ALA A 72 1.58 12.18 -12.80
C ALA A 72 2.74 12.29 -11.79
N GLN A 73 3.66 11.33 -11.83
CA GLN A 73 4.84 11.29 -10.99
C GLN A 73 5.86 12.41 -11.35
N MET A 74 6.02 12.72 -12.64
CA MET A 74 6.80 13.91 -13.07
C MET A 74 6.20 15.20 -12.51
N PHE A 75 4.88 15.34 -12.59
CA PHE A 75 4.18 16.51 -12.11
C PHE A 75 4.41 16.73 -10.61
N VAL A 76 4.18 15.73 -9.75
CA VAL A 76 4.35 15.90 -8.30
C VAL A 76 5.80 16.10 -7.86
N ARG A 77 6.78 15.50 -8.55
CA ARG A 77 8.20 15.74 -8.28
C ARG A 77 8.62 17.18 -8.59
N CYS A 78 8.00 17.78 -9.60
CA CYS A 78 8.26 19.17 -9.98
C CYS A 78 7.45 20.16 -9.13
N ALA A 79 6.19 19.86 -8.83
CA ALA A 79 5.25 20.70 -8.09
C ALA A 79 5.57 20.71 -6.57
N ARG A 80 6.66 21.37 -6.18
CA ARG A 80 7.12 21.43 -4.77
C ARG A 80 6.17 22.18 -3.82
N PHE A 81 5.30 23.01 -4.37
CA PHE A 81 4.34 23.81 -3.61
C PHE A 81 2.97 23.15 -3.57
N PHE A 82 2.55 22.78 -2.37
CA PHE A 82 1.21 22.28 -2.08
C PHE A 82 0.45 23.31 -1.26
N PRO A 83 -0.41 24.15 -1.87
CA PRO A 83 -1.32 24.98 -1.10
C PRO A 83 -2.22 24.07 -0.27
N VAL A 84 -2.00 24.03 1.03
CA VAL A 84 -2.65 23.11 1.98
C VAL A 84 -4.18 23.12 1.84
N LYS A 85 -4.78 24.31 1.67
CA LYS A 85 -6.23 24.48 1.44
C LYS A 85 -6.73 23.80 0.16
N LEU A 86 -5.94 23.79 -0.91
CA LEU A 86 -6.30 23.05 -2.13
C LEU A 86 -6.12 21.55 -1.90
N LEU A 87 -5.05 21.16 -1.21
CA LEU A 87 -4.74 19.76 -0.94
C LEU A 87 -5.86 19.05 -0.16
N HIS A 88 -6.40 19.68 0.88
CA HIS A 88 -7.59 19.16 1.59
C HIS A 88 -8.77 18.95 0.65
N ARG A 89 -9.04 19.90 -0.26
CA ARG A 89 -10.16 19.76 -1.19
C ARG A 89 -9.93 18.64 -2.20
N VAL A 90 -8.70 18.48 -2.71
CA VAL A 90 -8.33 17.42 -3.66
C VAL A 90 -8.42 16.04 -3.01
N ILE A 91 -7.86 15.89 -1.81
CA ILE A 91 -7.75 14.61 -1.12
C ILE A 91 -9.05 14.31 -0.37
N ASP A 92 -9.49 15.16 0.55
CA ASP A 92 -10.63 14.91 1.44
C ASP A 92 -12.00 15.28 0.84
N GLY A 93 -12.03 15.91 -0.34
CA GLY A 93 -13.26 16.28 -1.03
C GLY A 93 -14.14 15.09 -1.43
N LYS A 94 -15.44 15.37 -1.59
CA LYS A 94 -16.43 14.39 -2.07
C LYS A 94 -16.22 14.09 -3.56
N PRO A 95 -16.08 12.82 -3.98
CA PRO A 95 -16.02 12.47 -5.40
C PRO A 95 -17.17 13.08 -6.19
N ASN A 96 -16.92 13.43 -7.45
CA ASN A 96 -17.88 14.07 -8.38
C ASN A 96 -18.48 15.41 -7.92
N SER A 97 -18.01 16.00 -6.81
CA SER A 97 -18.39 17.36 -6.45
C SER A 97 -17.50 18.39 -7.17
N PRO A 98 -18.01 19.60 -7.44
CA PRO A 98 -17.20 20.63 -8.10
C PRO A 98 -15.95 21.03 -7.30
N ALA A 99 -16.02 21.03 -5.96
CA ALA A 99 -14.94 21.49 -5.09
C ALA A 99 -13.58 20.79 -5.28
N PRO A 100 -13.46 19.44 -5.25
CA PRO A 100 -12.21 18.73 -5.55
C PRO A 100 -11.76 18.91 -6.99
N LEU A 101 -12.69 18.97 -7.97
CA LEU A 101 -12.34 19.18 -9.38
C LEU A 101 -11.69 20.55 -9.58
N PHE A 102 -12.32 21.61 -9.09
CA PHE A 102 -11.76 22.97 -9.13
C PHE A 102 -10.46 23.07 -8.32
N ALA A 103 -10.35 22.38 -7.19
CA ALA A 103 -9.12 22.41 -6.39
C ALA A 103 -7.96 21.72 -7.11
N MET A 104 -8.22 20.60 -7.78
CA MET A 104 -7.22 19.90 -8.58
C MET A 104 -6.85 20.71 -9.83
N ASP A 105 -7.82 21.28 -10.55
CA ASP A 105 -7.54 22.16 -11.71
C ASP A 105 -6.71 23.38 -11.28
N GLY A 106 -7.06 24.00 -10.15
CA GLY A 106 -6.29 25.08 -9.55
C GLY A 106 -4.87 24.66 -9.16
N PHE A 107 -4.70 23.46 -8.60
CA PHE A 107 -3.38 22.91 -8.26
C PHE A 107 -2.50 22.70 -9.50
N ILE A 108 -3.09 22.18 -10.57
CA ILE A 108 -2.43 21.98 -11.87
C ILE A 108 -2.01 23.32 -12.47
N ARG A 109 -2.92 24.29 -12.50
CA ARG A 109 -2.63 25.63 -13.06
C ARG A 109 -1.58 26.39 -12.26
N ALA A 110 -1.57 26.26 -10.94
CA ALA A 110 -0.53 26.86 -10.09
C ALA A 110 0.86 26.25 -10.35
N ASN A 111 0.91 25.02 -10.86
CA ASN A 111 2.14 24.29 -11.17
C ASN A 111 2.23 23.95 -12.67
N MET A 112 1.71 24.82 -13.54
CA MET A 112 1.51 24.52 -14.97
C MET A 112 2.81 24.15 -15.69
N ALA A 113 3.93 24.76 -15.31
CA ALA A 113 5.26 24.45 -15.84
C ALA A 113 5.73 23.02 -15.54
N CYS A 114 5.14 22.37 -14.52
CA CYS A 114 5.41 21.00 -14.14
C CYS A 114 4.50 19.98 -14.84
N TRP A 115 3.46 20.44 -15.54
CA TRP A 115 2.47 19.56 -16.13
C TRP A 115 2.93 19.11 -17.53
N PRO A 116 3.27 17.83 -17.73
CA PRO A 116 4.05 17.38 -18.90
C PRO A 116 3.32 17.48 -20.24
N ASP A 117 1.99 17.64 -20.25
CA ASP A 117 1.22 17.75 -21.50
C ASP A 117 1.01 19.20 -21.97
N LEU A 118 1.48 20.18 -21.21
CA LEU A 118 1.40 21.58 -21.62
C LEU A 118 2.74 22.04 -22.23
N PRO A 119 2.70 22.87 -23.30
CA PRO A 119 1.52 23.43 -23.96
C PRO A 119 0.94 22.58 -25.11
N HIS A 120 1.44 21.36 -25.33
CA HIS A 120 1.20 20.58 -26.55
C HIS A 120 -0.23 20.01 -26.65
N SER A 121 -0.94 19.91 -25.53
CA SER A 121 -2.36 19.58 -25.50
C SER A 121 -3.22 20.83 -25.69
N PRO A 122 -4.35 20.78 -26.44
CA PRO A 122 -5.33 21.84 -26.39
C PRO A 122 -5.70 22.10 -24.93
N ILE A 123 -5.46 23.33 -24.47
CA ILE A 123 -5.81 23.76 -23.13
C ILE A 123 -7.33 23.82 -23.11
N PRO A 124 -8.01 22.92 -22.39
CA PRO A 124 -9.44 22.98 -22.34
C PRO A 124 -9.86 24.23 -21.55
N ALA A 125 -11.07 24.73 -21.80
CA ALA A 125 -11.58 25.88 -21.06
C ALA A 125 -11.52 25.61 -19.55
N PRO A 126 -11.30 26.63 -18.69
CA PRO A 126 -11.50 26.45 -17.25
C PRO A 126 -12.91 25.89 -17.01
N PRO A 127 -13.14 24.82 -16.23
CA PRO A 127 -12.25 24.10 -15.29
C PRO A 127 -11.96 22.63 -15.66
N ASP A 128 -11.56 22.36 -16.88
CA ASP A 128 -11.64 20.99 -17.42
C ASP A 128 -10.30 20.20 -17.40
N LEU A 129 -9.21 20.75 -16.83
CA LEU A 129 -7.93 20.01 -16.75
C LEU A 129 -7.97 18.88 -15.71
N ALA A 130 -8.82 19.00 -14.70
CA ALA A 130 -8.93 18.02 -13.61
C ALA A 130 -10.17 17.12 -13.70
N SER A 131 -11.09 17.39 -14.64
CA SER A 131 -12.12 16.44 -15.04
C SER A 131 -11.48 15.10 -15.45
N CYS A 132 -12.28 14.05 -15.67
CA CYS A 132 -11.75 12.88 -16.37
C CYS A 132 -11.23 13.33 -17.74
N TRP A 133 -9.93 13.63 -17.82
CA TRP A 133 -9.25 14.03 -19.03
C TRP A 133 -8.86 12.73 -19.74
N PRO A 134 -9.60 12.34 -20.80
CA PRO A 134 -9.49 11.01 -21.35
C PRO A 134 -8.16 10.87 -22.10
N ALA A 135 -7.41 9.83 -21.76
CA ALA A 135 -6.33 9.31 -22.58
C ALA A 135 -6.79 8.02 -23.23
N THR A 136 -6.35 7.76 -24.46
CA THR A 136 -6.83 6.61 -25.21
C THR A 136 -5.91 5.40 -24.99
N THR A 137 -6.52 4.27 -24.67
CA THR A 137 -5.86 2.96 -24.61
C THR A 137 -5.46 2.45 -26.00
N SER A 138 -4.72 1.33 -26.07
CA SER A 138 -4.37 0.71 -27.34
C SER A 138 -5.60 0.23 -28.14
N MET A 139 -6.71 -0.03 -27.45
CA MET A 139 -7.98 -0.47 -28.02
C MET A 139 -8.97 0.68 -28.29
N GLY A 140 -8.57 1.94 -28.13
CA GLY A 140 -9.46 3.08 -28.37
C GLY A 140 -10.40 3.42 -27.20
N LEU A 141 -10.33 2.71 -26.08
CA LEU A 141 -11.13 2.99 -24.88
C LEU A 141 -10.53 4.15 -24.07
N PRO A 142 -11.35 5.08 -23.56
CA PRO A 142 -10.85 6.19 -22.74
C PRO A 142 -10.49 5.72 -21.32
N VAL A 143 -9.34 6.18 -20.82
CA VAL A 143 -8.91 6.09 -19.42
C VAL A 143 -8.73 7.49 -18.83
N CYS A 144 -9.12 7.69 -17.57
CA CYS A 144 -9.04 9.02 -16.95
C CYS A 144 -7.63 9.31 -16.41
N ARG A 145 -6.96 10.34 -16.93
CA ARG A 145 -5.66 10.79 -16.39
C ARG A 145 -5.77 11.32 -14.96
N SER A 146 -6.81 12.10 -14.67
CA SER A 146 -6.96 12.80 -13.38
C SER A 146 -6.93 11.87 -12.16
N VAL A 147 -7.28 10.59 -12.33
CA VAL A 147 -7.14 9.56 -11.30
C VAL A 147 -5.67 9.35 -10.91
N TYR A 148 -4.78 9.28 -11.90
CA TYR A 148 -3.34 9.12 -11.69
C TYR A 148 -2.73 10.37 -11.05
N ASP A 149 -3.10 11.56 -11.55
CA ASP A 149 -2.60 12.81 -10.98
C ASP A 149 -3.04 12.99 -9.52
N ARG A 150 -4.32 12.72 -9.20
CA ARG A 150 -4.82 12.78 -7.81
C ARG A 150 -4.13 11.73 -6.94
N GLY A 151 -3.93 10.52 -7.45
CA GLY A 151 -3.24 9.45 -6.75
C GLY A 151 -1.79 9.80 -6.41
N ALA A 152 -1.05 10.36 -7.37
CA ALA A 152 0.32 10.81 -7.18
C ALA A 152 0.40 11.95 -6.15
N VAL A 153 -0.54 12.89 -6.21
CA VAL A 153 -0.65 13.97 -5.22
C VAL A 153 -0.90 13.42 -3.82
N LEU A 154 -1.74 12.39 -3.68
CA LEU A 154 -2.00 11.74 -2.41
C LEU A 154 -0.77 10.99 -1.86
N GLU A 155 -0.09 10.19 -2.69
CA GLU A 155 1.13 9.49 -2.28
C GLU A 155 2.18 10.47 -1.76
N GLU A 156 2.43 11.55 -2.50
CA GLU A 156 3.38 12.60 -2.11
C GLU A 156 2.94 13.34 -0.84
N ALA A 157 1.63 13.60 -0.68
CA ALA A 157 1.09 14.22 0.52
C ALA A 157 1.27 13.34 1.77
N ILE A 158 1.03 12.03 1.67
CA ILE A 158 1.26 11.10 2.78
C ILE A 158 2.74 11.06 3.13
N ALA A 159 3.62 10.88 2.13
CA ALA A 159 5.06 10.83 2.34
C ALA A 159 5.60 12.10 3.03
N ARG A 160 5.01 13.27 2.72
CA ARG A 160 5.42 14.55 3.27
C ARG A 160 4.82 14.86 4.64
N PHE A 161 3.53 14.62 4.85
CA PHE A 161 2.79 15.12 6.01
C PHE A 161 2.43 14.06 7.04
N ALA A 162 2.45 12.77 6.65
CA ALA A 162 2.21 11.65 7.54
C ALA A 162 3.17 10.49 7.25
N PRO A 163 4.50 10.71 7.32
CA PRO A 163 5.50 9.66 7.06
C PRO A 163 5.42 8.50 8.07
N ASP A 164 4.82 8.75 9.23
CA ASP A 164 4.57 7.79 10.30
C ASP A 164 3.22 7.05 10.13
N ALA A 165 2.48 7.30 9.03
CA ALA A 165 1.22 6.61 8.76
C ALA A 165 1.44 5.09 8.68
N GLU A 166 0.65 4.37 9.48
CA GLU A 166 0.65 2.92 9.51
C GLU A 166 -0.69 2.37 9.96
N LEU A 167 -0.95 1.14 9.52
CA LEU A 167 -2.08 0.34 9.94
C LEU A 167 -1.58 -1.01 10.43
N THR A 168 -2.25 -1.47 11.48
CA THR A 168 -2.08 -2.80 12.06
C THR A 168 -3.42 -3.52 12.06
N THR A 169 -3.37 -4.85 12.09
CA THR A 169 -4.56 -5.71 12.22
C THR A 169 -5.43 -5.27 13.40
N ARG A 170 -4.79 -4.98 14.55
CA ARG A 170 -5.48 -4.49 15.75
C ARG A 170 -6.28 -3.20 15.51
N GLN A 171 -5.76 -2.26 14.73
CA GLN A 171 -6.47 -1.01 14.45
C GLN A 171 -7.64 -1.22 13.49
N VAL A 172 -7.47 -2.02 12.44
CA VAL A 172 -8.54 -2.21 11.44
C VAL A 172 -9.65 -3.13 11.95
N ASP A 173 -9.37 -3.99 12.93
CA ASP A 173 -10.36 -4.83 13.60
C ASP A 173 -11.05 -4.16 14.80
N ASP A 174 -10.61 -2.98 15.23
CA ASP A 174 -11.28 -2.21 16.28
C ASP A 174 -12.67 -1.72 15.78
N PRO A 175 -13.78 -2.14 16.43
CA PRO A 175 -15.12 -1.73 16.03
C PRO A 175 -15.33 -0.22 16.05
N ALA A 176 -14.66 0.51 16.94
CA ALA A 176 -14.75 1.96 17.01
C ALA A 176 -14.05 2.65 15.83
N VAL A 177 -12.94 2.08 15.35
CA VAL A 177 -12.25 2.56 14.13
C VAL A 177 -13.12 2.28 12.91
N GLN A 178 -13.71 1.08 12.81
CA GLN A 178 -14.64 0.72 11.73
C GLN A 178 -15.83 1.67 11.67
N ALA A 179 -16.50 1.92 12.80
CA ALA A 179 -17.65 2.83 12.86
C ALA A 179 -17.28 4.27 12.43
N ARG A 180 -16.09 4.76 12.82
CA ARG A 180 -15.58 6.06 12.36
C ARG A 180 -15.37 6.07 10.85
N LEU A 181 -14.69 5.07 10.31
CA LEU A 181 -14.45 4.95 8.87
C LEU A 181 -15.78 4.94 8.10
N GLU A 182 -16.76 4.13 8.54
CA GLU A 182 -18.07 4.04 7.91
C GLU A 182 -18.81 5.38 7.91
N ALA A 183 -18.80 6.11 9.03
CA ALA A 183 -19.42 7.43 9.12
C ALA A 183 -18.75 8.45 8.18
N MET A 184 -17.42 8.45 8.14
CA MET A 184 -16.64 9.34 7.26
C MET A 184 -16.87 9.02 5.78
N GLU A 185 -16.81 7.74 5.40
CA GLU A 185 -17.02 7.30 4.02
C GLU A 185 -18.47 7.50 3.57
N ALA A 186 -19.46 7.33 4.44
CA ALA A 186 -20.86 7.63 4.13
C ALA A 186 -21.04 9.11 3.73
N ASN A 187 -20.37 10.03 4.43
CA ASN A 187 -20.40 11.45 4.08
C ASN A 187 -19.62 11.73 2.78
N ARG A 188 -18.39 11.21 2.66
CA ARG A 188 -17.51 11.45 1.51
C ARG A 188 -18.11 10.93 0.22
N LEU A 189 -18.61 9.70 0.24
CA LEU A 189 -19.16 8.99 -0.92
C LEU A 189 -20.63 9.34 -1.21
N SER A 190 -21.19 10.36 -0.57
CA SER A 190 -22.59 10.75 -0.76
C SER A 190 -22.90 11.19 -2.20
N LEU A 191 -21.88 11.60 -2.96
CA LEU A 191 -21.96 12.02 -4.37
C LEU A 191 -21.24 11.06 -5.33
N ALA A 192 -20.73 9.94 -4.82
CA ALA A 192 -20.09 8.92 -5.65
C ALA A 192 -21.14 8.11 -6.43
N TYR A 193 -20.80 7.71 -7.65
CA TYR A 193 -21.62 6.81 -8.45
C TYR A 193 -21.73 5.42 -7.80
N PRO A 194 -22.76 4.62 -8.12
CA PRO A 194 -22.94 3.29 -7.53
C PRO A 194 -21.71 2.37 -7.65
N ASP A 195 -21.05 2.36 -8.81
CA ASP A 195 -19.85 1.58 -9.09
C ASP A 195 -18.62 2.09 -8.33
N GLU A 196 -18.47 3.40 -8.15
CA GLU A 196 -17.43 3.99 -7.31
C GLU A 196 -17.59 3.60 -5.84
N ARG A 197 -18.84 3.60 -5.33
CA ARG A 197 -19.13 3.14 -3.97
C ARG A 197 -18.80 1.67 -3.78
N LEU A 198 -19.12 0.83 -4.76
CA LEU A 198 -18.77 -0.58 -4.74
C LEU A 198 -17.25 -0.78 -4.73
N ARG A 199 -16.52 -0.09 -5.62
CA ARG A 199 -15.05 -0.12 -5.64
C ARG A 199 -14.45 0.35 -4.32
N ALA A 200 -14.93 1.47 -3.77
CA ALA A 200 -14.47 1.99 -2.48
C ALA A 200 -14.63 0.94 -1.37
N ARG A 201 -15.79 0.29 -1.26
CA ARG A 201 -16.02 -0.78 -0.27
C ARG A 201 -15.07 -1.97 -0.46
N ALA A 202 -14.85 -2.40 -1.71
CA ALA A 202 -13.91 -3.48 -2.00
C ALA A 202 -12.47 -3.11 -1.59
N LEU A 203 -12.04 -1.87 -1.86
CA LEU A 203 -10.73 -1.37 -1.45
C LEU A 203 -10.60 -1.26 0.07
N GLN A 204 -11.63 -0.78 0.78
CA GLN A 204 -11.63 -0.75 2.25
C GLN A 204 -11.51 -2.16 2.84
N CYS A 205 -12.18 -3.14 2.23
CA CYS A 205 -12.03 -4.55 2.59
C CYS A 205 -10.59 -5.03 2.37
N LEU A 206 -9.99 -4.78 1.19
CA LEU A 206 -8.61 -5.18 0.89
C LEU A 206 -7.60 -4.61 1.89
N VAL A 207 -7.72 -3.32 2.23
CA VAL A 207 -6.85 -2.69 3.23
C VAL A 207 -7.04 -3.29 4.62
N ARG A 208 -8.28 -3.61 5.00
CA ARG A 208 -8.57 -4.28 6.27
C ARG A 208 -8.00 -5.70 6.32
N SER A 209 -8.08 -6.45 5.23
CA SER A 209 -7.56 -7.82 5.16
C SER A 209 -6.02 -7.84 5.20
N GLU A 210 -5.39 -6.82 4.63
CA GLU A 210 -3.94 -6.76 4.44
C GLU A 210 -3.33 -5.41 4.92
N PRO A 211 -3.50 -5.01 6.19
CA PRO A 211 -3.17 -3.66 6.64
C PRO A 211 -1.66 -3.41 6.71
N GLU A 212 -0.85 -4.39 7.12
CA GLU A 212 0.61 -4.25 7.17
C GLU A 212 1.21 -4.28 5.76
N ASN A 213 0.67 -5.11 4.85
CA ASN A 213 1.08 -5.11 3.44
C ASN A 213 0.73 -3.78 2.75
N THR A 214 -0.45 -3.23 3.03
CA THR A 214 -0.84 -1.91 2.52
C THR A 214 0.06 -0.81 3.10
N THR A 215 0.39 -0.88 4.39
CA THR A 215 1.36 0.04 5.01
C THR A 215 2.71 -0.03 4.31
N ARG A 216 3.24 -1.24 4.06
CA ARG A 216 4.50 -1.43 3.35
C ARG A 216 4.43 -0.95 1.90
N MET A 217 3.29 -1.11 1.22
CA MET A 217 3.05 -0.57 -0.13
C MET A 217 3.19 0.96 -0.14
N VAL A 218 2.52 1.65 0.79
CA VAL A 218 2.55 3.11 0.86
C VAL A 218 3.95 3.61 1.25
N ARG A 219 4.64 2.93 2.18
CA ARG A 219 6.03 3.24 2.56
C ARG A 219 7.04 3.01 1.43
N ALA A 220 6.71 2.16 0.46
CA ALA A 220 7.52 1.96 -0.75
C ALA A 220 7.35 3.09 -1.79
N HIS A 221 6.84 4.27 -1.39
CA HIS A 221 6.80 5.47 -2.22
C HIS A 221 8.15 5.72 -2.92
N GLY A 222 8.11 6.12 -4.19
CA GLY A 222 9.30 6.27 -5.03
C GLY A 222 9.88 4.96 -5.59
N HIS A 223 9.34 3.79 -5.22
CA HIS A 223 9.75 2.47 -5.73
C HIS A 223 8.57 1.74 -6.42
N PRO A 224 8.17 2.17 -7.64
CA PRO A 224 6.92 1.71 -8.29
C PRO A 224 6.87 0.20 -8.54
N ALA A 225 8.02 -0.42 -8.82
CA ALA A 225 8.10 -1.87 -9.00
C ALA A 225 7.83 -2.63 -7.69
N LEU A 226 8.31 -2.10 -6.56
CA LEU A 226 8.06 -2.67 -5.24
C LEU A 226 6.59 -2.46 -4.81
N GLN A 227 6.03 -1.28 -5.05
CA GLN A 227 4.61 -1.02 -4.79
C GLN A 227 3.71 -1.98 -5.59
N THR A 228 4.04 -2.25 -6.86
CA THR A 228 3.32 -3.21 -7.71
C THR A 228 3.33 -4.62 -7.12
N GLN A 229 4.46 -5.07 -6.55
CA GLN A 229 4.54 -6.38 -5.89
C GLN A 229 3.63 -6.46 -4.66
N TYR A 230 3.57 -5.39 -3.85
CA TYR A 230 2.61 -5.35 -2.75
C TYR A 230 1.16 -5.32 -3.24
N VAL A 231 0.84 -4.61 -4.32
CA VAL A 231 -0.50 -4.62 -4.92
C VAL A 231 -0.90 -6.05 -5.28
N TYR A 232 -0.05 -6.81 -5.97
CA TYR A 232 -0.36 -8.20 -6.30
C TYR A 232 -0.57 -9.06 -5.07
N ARG A 233 0.26 -8.90 -4.05
CA ARG A 233 0.13 -9.64 -2.79
C ARG A 233 -1.18 -9.34 -2.06
N ILE A 234 -1.54 -8.06 -1.95
CA ILE A 234 -2.79 -7.60 -1.34
C ILE A 234 -3.99 -8.17 -2.10
N LEU A 235 -3.96 -8.13 -3.43
CA LEU A 235 -5.02 -8.68 -4.27
C LEU A 235 -5.14 -10.19 -4.16
N ASP A 236 -4.01 -10.89 -4.02
CA ASP A 236 -3.97 -12.35 -3.92
C ASP A 236 -4.51 -12.86 -2.58
N GLN A 237 -4.09 -12.23 -1.48
CA GLN A 237 -4.52 -12.60 -0.12
C GLN A 237 -5.94 -12.08 0.18
N GLY A 238 -6.29 -10.91 -0.35
CA GLY A 238 -7.58 -10.24 -0.19
C GLY A 238 -8.65 -10.64 -1.22
N ARG A 239 -8.50 -11.74 -1.97
CA ARG A 239 -9.45 -12.14 -3.04
C ARG A 239 -10.92 -12.17 -2.63
N HIS A 240 -11.19 -12.53 -1.38
CA HIS A 240 -12.55 -12.57 -0.82
C HIS A 240 -13.27 -11.21 -0.89
N CYS A 241 -12.53 -10.09 -0.86
CA CYS A 241 -13.08 -8.74 -0.98
C CYS A 241 -13.57 -8.39 -2.39
N LEU A 242 -13.14 -9.13 -3.42
CA LEU A 242 -13.41 -8.83 -4.82
C LEU A 242 -14.66 -9.57 -5.36
N GLY A 243 -15.33 -10.35 -4.51
CA GLY A 243 -16.65 -10.94 -4.79
C GLY A 243 -16.66 -11.99 -5.92
N ARG A 244 -15.50 -12.44 -6.41
CA ARG A 244 -15.39 -13.42 -7.51
C ARG A 244 -14.55 -14.63 -7.09
N GLN A 245 -15.08 -15.82 -7.39
CA GLN A 245 -14.27 -17.04 -7.49
C GLN A 245 -13.86 -17.20 -8.96
N GLY A 246 -12.64 -16.79 -9.32
CA GLY A 246 -12.16 -16.89 -10.70
C GLY A 246 -10.99 -15.96 -11.01
N ALA A 247 -10.60 -15.90 -12.28
CA ALA A 247 -9.58 -14.97 -12.74
C ALA A 247 -10.05 -13.52 -12.60
N ILE A 248 -9.19 -12.66 -12.06
CA ILE A 248 -9.45 -11.24 -11.86
C ILE A 248 -8.49 -10.46 -12.75
N GLU A 249 -9.06 -9.64 -13.62
CA GLU A 249 -8.29 -8.71 -14.45
C GLU A 249 -8.04 -7.41 -13.69
N VAL A 250 -6.78 -6.99 -13.58
CA VAL A 250 -6.36 -5.86 -12.75
C VAL A 250 -5.43 -4.91 -13.51
N GLU A 251 -5.52 -3.63 -13.20
CA GLU A 251 -4.50 -2.64 -13.54
C GLU A 251 -3.73 -2.27 -12.25
N PRO A 252 -2.48 -2.73 -12.08
CA PRO A 252 -1.76 -2.57 -10.82
C PRO A 252 -1.50 -1.10 -10.46
N LEU A 253 -1.28 -0.21 -11.44
CA LEU A 253 -1.04 1.20 -11.16
C LEU A 253 -2.31 1.89 -10.64
N TYR A 254 -3.46 1.55 -11.20
CA TYR A 254 -4.75 1.99 -10.67
C TYR A 254 -4.95 1.50 -9.23
N PHE A 255 -4.73 0.20 -8.99
CA PHE A 255 -4.88 -0.38 -7.65
C PHE A 255 -3.91 0.22 -6.63
N ARG A 256 -2.69 0.58 -7.03
CA ARG A 256 -1.74 1.30 -6.17
C ARG A 256 -2.37 2.58 -5.61
N TYR A 257 -2.84 3.46 -6.49
CA TYR A 257 -3.46 4.72 -6.07
C TYR A 257 -4.77 4.53 -5.30
N ALA A 258 -5.59 3.55 -5.72
CA ALA A 258 -6.86 3.27 -5.09
C ALA A 258 -6.69 2.69 -3.68
N LEU A 259 -5.71 1.80 -3.48
CA LEU A 259 -5.32 1.28 -2.17
C LEU A 259 -4.68 2.37 -1.30
N THR A 260 -3.90 3.29 -1.87
CA THR A 260 -3.38 4.45 -1.14
C THR A 260 -4.50 5.37 -0.64
N ASP A 261 -5.54 5.64 -1.44
CA ASP A 261 -6.73 6.40 -0.98
C ASP A 261 -7.44 5.67 0.16
N ALA A 262 -7.68 4.36 0.04
CA ALA A 262 -8.30 3.57 1.10
C ALA A 262 -7.44 3.52 2.37
N PHE A 263 -6.12 3.33 2.25
CA PHE A 263 -5.16 3.38 3.35
C PHE A 263 -5.24 4.71 4.09
N TYR A 264 -5.21 5.82 3.37
CA TYR A 264 -5.34 7.15 3.94
C TYR A 264 -6.62 7.26 4.80
N ARG A 265 -7.77 6.80 4.29
CA ARG A 265 -9.04 6.82 5.05
C ARG A 265 -8.98 6.01 6.33
N TRP A 266 -8.42 4.80 6.25
CA TRP A 266 -8.22 3.95 7.42
C TRP A 266 -7.34 4.61 8.47
N VAL A 267 -6.22 5.23 8.06
CA VAL A 267 -5.30 5.89 9.01
C VAL A 267 -5.97 7.10 9.67
N VAL A 268 -6.73 7.89 8.91
CA VAL A 268 -7.52 9.00 9.45
C VAL A 268 -8.51 8.49 10.51
N ALA A 269 -9.27 7.44 10.19
CA ALA A 269 -10.22 6.83 11.12
C ALA A 269 -9.53 6.21 12.35
N ALA A 270 -8.39 5.56 12.16
CA ALA A 270 -7.61 4.94 13.23
C ALA A 270 -7.05 5.97 14.21
N ARG A 271 -6.58 7.12 13.70
CA ARG A 271 -6.09 8.25 14.49
C ARG A 271 -7.22 9.09 15.10
N GLY A 272 -8.45 8.95 14.60
CA GLY A 272 -9.60 9.73 15.07
C GLY A 272 -9.47 11.22 14.75
N VAL A 273 -8.85 11.55 13.61
CA VAL A 273 -8.67 12.92 13.11
C VAL A 273 -9.52 13.13 11.86
N ASP A 274 -9.69 14.38 11.41
CA ASP A 274 -10.44 14.67 10.18
C ASP A 274 -9.60 14.46 8.91
N THR A 275 -8.28 14.58 9.02
CA THR A 275 -7.34 14.62 7.90
C THR A 275 -5.91 14.37 8.39
N LEU A 276 -5.04 13.83 7.53
CA LEU A 276 -3.59 13.70 7.83
C LEU A 276 -2.77 14.89 7.32
N LEU A 277 -3.44 15.86 6.69
CA LEU A 277 -2.81 17.03 6.12
C LEU A 277 -2.73 18.14 7.19
N PRO A 278 -1.72 19.02 7.15
CA PRO A 278 -1.58 20.10 8.12
C PRO A 278 -2.79 21.04 8.06
N VAL A 279 -3.20 21.59 9.21
CA VAL A 279 -4.17 22.69 9.25
C VAL A 279 -3.47 24.02 8.96
N GLY A 280 -4.07 24.89 8.16
CA GLY A 280 -3.50 26.20 7.79
C GLY A 280 -4.53 27.28 7.54
#